data_AF-A0A2V5NA34-F1
#
_entry.id   AF-A0A2V5NA34-F1
#
_cell.length_a   1.000
_cell.length_b   1.000
_cell.length_c   1.000
_cell.angle_alpha   90.00
_cell.angle_beta   90.00
_cell.angle_gamma   90.00
#
_symmetry.space_group_name_H-M   'P 1'
#
loop_
_entity.id
_entity.type
_entity.pdbx_description
1 polymer ?
#
loop_
_entity_poly.entity_id
_entity_poly.type
_entity_poly.pdbx_seq_one_letter_code
_entity_poly.pdbx_strand_id
1 'polypeptide(L)' 'MSSTLKIGFLGAGKMATALAKGFIDARLVTRERVLASDPVTNARTHFTKVTAARATTENTAVLQFA' A
#
# COMPACT_ATOMS: atom_id res chain seq x y z
N MET A 1 -11.36 -21.35 -3.03
CA MET A 1 -10.71 -20.25 -3.79
C MET A 1 -10.67 -19.05 -2.88
N SER A 2 -9.48 -18.67 -2.41
CA SER A 2 -9.32 -17.53 -1.49
C SER A 2 -9.85 -16.27 -2.17
N SER A 3 -10.70 -15.54 -1.45
CA SER A 3 -11.16 -14.21 -1.84
C SER A 3 -9.96 -13.37 -2.29
N THR A 4 -10.18 -12.62 -3.35
CA THR A 4 -9.24 -11.67 -3.96
C THR A 4 -8.45 -10.85 -2.91
N LEU A 5 -7.21 -11.25 -2.59
CA LEU A 5 -6.39 -10.62 -1.54
C LEU A 5 -6.16 -9.12 -1.82
N LYS A 6 -6.46 -8.28 -0.84
CA LYS A 6 -6.11 -6.86 -0.79
C LYS A 6 -5.27 -6.60 0.46
N ILE A 7 -4.31 -5.67 0.35
CA ILE A 7 -3.41 -5.33 1.46
C ILE A 7 -3.51 -3.84 1.74
N GLY A 8 -3.88 -3.51 2.97
CA GLY A 8 -3.91 -2.16 3.51
C GLY A 8 -2.72 -1.92 4.46
N PHE A 9 -2.00 -0.83 4.28
CA PHE A 9 -0.95 -0.39 5.21
C PHE A 9 -1.37 0.88 5.94
N LEU A 10 -1.37 0.85 7.27
CA LEU A 10 -1.46 2.05 8.10
C LEU A 10 -0.04 2.56 8.35
N GLY A 11 0.38 3.53 7.54
CA GLY A 11 1.76 4.01 7.40
C GLY A 11 2.29 3.75 5.98
N ALA A 12 2.99 4.73 5.41
CA ALA A 12 3.66 4.66 4.10
C ALA A 12 5.19 4.79 4.23
N GLY A 13 5.73 4.47 5.40
CA GLY A 13 7.16 4.52 5.70
C GLY A 13 7.98 3.42 4.99
N LYS A 14 9.26 3.32 5.37
CA LYS A 14 10.22 2.40 4.74
C LYS A 14 9.79 0.93 4.80
N MET A 15 9.25 0.47 5.94
CA MET A 15 8.79 -0.92 6.07
C MET A 15 7.60 -1.21 5.18
N ALA A 16 6.56 -0.37 5.21
CA ALA A 16 5.39 -0.54 4.35
C ALA A 16 5.76 -0.56 2.87
N THR A 17 6.65 0.36 2.47
CA THR A 17 7.19 0.43 1.10
C THR A 17 7.91 -0.86 0.71
N ALA A 18 8.81 -1.37 1.57
CA ALA A 18 9.57 -2.59 1.30
C ALA A 18 8.67 -3.83 1.18
N LEU A 19 7.71 -3.98 2.10
CA LEU A 19 6.74 -5.08 2.08
C LEU A 19 5.85 -5.03 0.84
N ALA A 20 5.25 -3.87 0.56
CA ALA A 20 4.40 -3.68 -0.63
C ALA A 20 5.17 -3.99 -1.92
N LYS A 21 6.41 -3.47 -2.05
CA LYS A 21 7.27 -3.77 -3.20
C LYS A 21 7.55 -5.26 -3.31
N GLY A 22 7.94 -5.92 -2.22
CA GLY A 22 8.24 -7.34 -2.21
C GLY A 22 7.03 -8.20 -2.62
N PHE A 23 5.84 -7.89 -2.12
CA PHE A 23 4.62 -8.62 -2.47
C PHE A 23 4.22 -8.42 -3.93
N ILE A 24 4.40 -7.21 -4.48
CA ILE A 24 4.11 -6.90 -5.87
C ILE A 24 5.12 -7.61 -6.80
N ASP A 25 6.42 -7.50 -6.51
CA ASP A 25 7.48 -8.13 -7.30
C ASP A 25 7.33 -9.66 -7.31
N ALA A 26 6.98 -10.25 -6.17
CA ALA A 26 6.70 -11.68 -6.02
C ALA A 26 5.36 -12.13 -6.62
N ARG A 27 4.59 -11.21 -7.21
CA ARG A 27 3.26 -11.46 -7.81
C ARG A 27 2.22 -12.05 -6.85
N LEU A 28 2.37 -11.79 -5.56
CA LEU A 28 1.41 -12.21 -4.53
C LEU A 28 0.17 -11.30 -4.51
N VAL A 29 0.34 -10.03 -4.92
CA VAL A 29 -0.71 -9.03 -5.03
C VAL A 29 -0.38 -8.09 -6.19
N THR A 30 -1.40 -7.47 -6.82
CA THR A 30 -1.16 -6.41 -7.81
C THR A 30 -1.14 -5.04 -7.13
N ARG A 31 -0.46 -4.06 -7.71
CA ARG A 31 -0.37 -2.70 -7.15
C ARG A 31 -1.73 -2.02 -6.95
N GLU A 32 -2.73 -2.37 -7.76
CA GLU A 32 -4.12 -1.87 -7.66
C GLU A 32 -4.84 -2.42 -6.42
N ARG A 33 -4.32 -3.52 -5.86
CA ARG A 33 -4.81 -4.20 -4.65
C ARG A 33 -4.00 -3.86 -3.39
N VAL A 34 -3.18 -2.82 -3.46
CA VAL A 34 -2.44 -2.27 -2.33
C VAL A 34 -2.84 -0.81 -2.12
N LEU A 35 -3.09 -0.43 -0.87
CA LEU A 35 -3.31 0.95 -0.46
C LEU A 35 -2.59 1.23 0.87
N ALA A 36 -1.90 2.36 0.96
CA ALA A 36 -1.31 2.83 2.22
C ALA A 36 -1.92 4.16 2.67
N SER A 37 -1.99 4.41 3.96
CA SER A 37 -2.26 5.74 4.52
C SER A 37 -1.04 6.29 5.24
N ASP A 38 -0.81 7.59 5.21
CA ASP A 38 0.21 8.25 6.05
C ASP A 38 -0.09 9.74 6.17
N PRO A 39 0.03 10.39 7.34
CA PRO A 39 -0.13 11.84 7.46
C PRO A 39 0.97 12.62 6.72
N VAL A 40 2.18 12.07 6.58
CA VAL A 40 3.33 12.76 5.98
C VAL A 40 3.33 12.61 4.45
N THR A 41 3.22 13.73 3.74
CA THR A 41 3.17 13.76 2.26
C THR A 41 4.38 13.09 1.60
N ASN A 42 5.59 13.32 2.11
CA ASN A 42 6.79 12.72 1.55
C ASN A 42 6.79 11.18 1.64
N ALA A 43 6.26 10.61 2.73
CA ALA A 43 6.14 9.16 2.88
C ALA A 43 5.21 8.58 1.81
N ARG A 44 4.04 9.21 1.58
CA ARG A 44 3.10 8.83 0.52
C ARG A 44 3.73 8.91 -0.87
N THR A 45 4.39 10.03 -1.19
CA THR A 45 5.06 10.21 -2.49
C THR A 45 6.15 9.17 -2.72
N HIS A 46 6.97 8.89 -1.70
CA HIS A 46 7.99 7.85 -1.78
C HIS A 46 7.38 6.47 -2.01
N PHE A 47 6.36 6.11 -1.23
CA PHE A 47 5.65 4.83 -1.36
C PHE A 47 5.09 4.63 -2.77
N THR A 48 4.34 5.62 -3.29
CA THR A 48 3.77 5.54 -4.64
C THR A 48 4.85 5.49 -5.72
N LYS A 49 5.96 6.24 -5.57
CA LYS A 49 7.08 6.20 -6.53
C LYS A 49 7.73 4.81 -6.60
N VAL A 50 7.93 4.14 -5.46
CA VAL A 50 8.64 2.85 -5.39
C VAL A 50 7.74 1.67 -5.78
N THR A 51 6.47 1.71 -5.40
CA THR A 51 5.55 0.56 -5.52
C THR A 51 4.57 0.69 -6.70
N ALA A 52 4.40 1.90 -7.24
CA ALA A 52 3.29 2.28 -8.13
C ALA A 52 1.88 2.05 -7.53
N ALA A 53 1.78 1.73 -6.24
CA ALA A 53 0.52 1.60 -5.52
C ALA A 53 0.07 2.97 -4.97
N ARG A 54 -1.23 3.08 -4.67
CA ARG A 54 -1.83 4.33 -4.20
C ARG A 54 -1.52 4.54 -2.71
N ALA A 55 -1.47 5.82 -2.32
CA ALA A 55 -1.42 6.23 -0.93
C ALA A 55 -2.41 7.37 -0.64
N THR A 56 -2.97 7.42 0.56
CA THR A 56 -3.97 8.40 1.03
C THR A 56 -3.56 9.01 2.37
N THR A 57 -4.20 10.09 2.80
CA THR A 57 -4.00 10.67 4.14
C THR A 57 -4.76 9.91 5.22
N GLU A 58 -5.87 9.25 4.85
CA GLU A 58 -6.86 8.75 5.81
C GLU A 58 -6.77 7.24 6.06
N ASN A 59 -6.67 6.84 7.33
CA ASN A 59 -6.72 5.44 7.73
C ASN A 59 -8.07 4.78 7.41
N THR A 60 -9.16 5.54 7.48
CA THR A 60 -10.52 5.06 7.19
C THR A 60 -10.65 4.61 5.73
N ALA A 61 -9.99 5.29 4.80
CA ALA A 61 -9.96 4.89 3.39
C ALA A 61 -9.21 3.55 3.18
N VAL A 62 -8.21 3.24 4.01
CA VAL A 62 -7.51 1.94 3.98
C VAL A 62 -8.42 0.83 4.53
N LEU A 63 -9.11 1.06 5.64
CA LEU A 63 -10.05 0.11 6.23
C LEU A 63 -11.24 -0.21 5.30
N GLN A 64 -11.73 0.78 4.56
CA GLN A 64 -12.79 0.56 3.56
C GLN A 64 -12.29 -0.20 2.32
N PHE A 65 -10.98 -0.16 2.08
CA PHE A 65 -10.38 -0.77 0.90
C PHE A 65 -10.10 -2.26 1.09
N ALA A 66 -9.49 -2.65 2.22
CA ALA A 66 -9.00 -4.00 2.53
C ALA A 66 -9.58 -4.56 3.83
#